data_AF-A0A562K219-F1
#
_entry.id   AF-A0A562K219-F1
#
_cell.length_a   1.000
_cell.length_b   1.000
_cell.length_c   1.000
_cell.angle_alpha   90.00
_cell.angle_beta   90.00
_cell.angle_gamma   90.00
#
_symmetry.space_group_name_H-M   'P 1'
#
loop_
_entity.id
_entity.type
_entity.pdbx_description
1 polymer ?
#
loop_
_entity_poly.entity_id
_entity_poly.type
_entity_poly.pdbx_seq_one_letter_code
_entity_poly.pdbx_strand_id
1 'polypeptide(L)'
;MLRGCNEEACPEDDIVELANGCICCTVADDFLPTMQKLLDRPSPPEHIIIETSGLALPKPLVKAFQWPDIRTRATVDGVLALIDADAVAAGRFATDEAALALARAADPSLDHDSPLEELYEDQLACADLVILNKSDLVDGDTLSRIEGDISADIRSSVKIVRADHGAVDARASRSPIRDFPMRMARRSSLPIPTTPMAACEAGRNCTI
;
A
#
# COMPACT_ATOMS: atom_id res chain seq x y z
N MET A 1 12.38 -12.34 11.72
CA MET A 1 13.22 -12.28 10.51
C MET A 1 12.60 -13.25 9.52
N LEU A 2 11.79 -12.73 8.60
CA LEU A 2 11.12 -13.53 7.57
C LEU A 2 12.16 -13.80 6.48
N ARG A 3 12.84 -14.94 6.58
CA ARG A 3 13.95 -15.34 5.67
C ARG A 3 13.44 -16.15 4.47
N GLY A 4 12.36 -15.71 3.82
CA GLY A 4 11.86 -16.33 2.59
C GLY A 4 10.35 -16.32 2.45
N CYS A 5 9.89 -16.22 1.20
CA CYS A 5 8.57 -16.71 0.80
C CYS A 5 8.61 -18.24 0.85
N ASN A 6 7.49 -18.87 1.20
CA ASN A 6 7.36 -20.33 1.31
C ASN A 6 7.41 -21.07 -0.05
N GLU A 7 8.13 -20.53 -1.05
CA GLU A 7 8.29 -21.06 -2.40
C GLU A 7 9.78 -21.20 -2.72
N GLU A 8 10.19 -22.37 -3.21
CA GLU A 8 11.57 -22.69 -3.63
C GLU A 8 12.11 -21.77 -4.75
N ALA A 9 11.27 -20.90 -5.30
CA ALA A 9 11.53 -20.01 -6.42
C ALA A 9 11.78 -18.53 -6.02
N CYS A 10 11.84 -18.20 -4.73
CA CYS A 10 12.11 -16.83 -4.27
C CYS A 10 13.56 -16.70 -3.75
N PRO A 11 14.50 -16.16 -4.55
CA PRO A 11 15.84 -15.85 -4.08
C PRO A 11 15.78 -14.89 -2.88
N GLU A 12 16.68 -15.05 -1.90
CA GLU A 12 16.73 -14.15 -0.73
C GLU A 12 16.92 -12.67 -1.14
N ASP A 13 17.49 -12.42 -2.32
CA ASP A 13 17.64 -11.07 -2.89
C ASP A 13 16.30 -10.40 -3.26
N ASP A 14 15.20 -11.14 -3.40
CA ASP A 14 13.89 -10.59 -3.79
C ASP A 14 13.04 -10.11 -2.59
N ILE A 15 13.53 -10.30 -1.37
CA ILE A 15 12.95 -9.76 -0.15
C ILE A 15 13.88 -8.68 0.37
N VAL A 16 13.39 -7.43 0.43
CA VAL A 16 14.14 -6.33 1.03
C VAL A 16 13.41 -5.87 2.28
N GLU A 17 13.99 -6.16 3.44
CA GLU A 17 13.52 -5.60 4.71
C GLU A 17 13.86 -4.10 4.76
N LEU A 18 12.83 -3.27 4.90
CA LEU A 18 12.99 -1.86 5.21
C LEU A 18 13.09 -1.71 6.73
N ALA A 19 14.08 -0.96 7.21
CA ALA A 19 14.15 -0.57 8.62
C ALA A 19 13.07 0.48 8.87
N ASN A 20 11.85 0.04 9.18
CA ASN A 20 10.76 0.97 9.47
C ASN A 20 11.08 1.75 10.75
N GLY A 21 11.23 3.07 10.61
CA GLY A 21 11.39 3.99 11.74
C GLY A 21 10.99 5.44 11.46
N CYS A 22 10.23 5.74 10.39
CA CYS A 22 9.49 7.00 10.29
C CYS A 22 8.28 6.95 9.37
N ILE A 23 7.23 7.57 9.87
CA ILE A 23 6.05 7.97 9.11
C ILE A 23 6.13 9.45 8.66
N CYS A 24 6.99 10.28 9.25
CA CYS A 24 7.07 11.71 8.93
C CYS A 24 8.43 12.23 8.40
N CYS A 25 9.56 11.51 8.58
CA CYS A 25 10.89 11.99 8.15
C CYS A 25 11.80 10.96 7.43
N THR A 26 11.87 9.68 7.84
CA THR A 26 12.75 8.63 7.27
C THR A 26 12.12 7.68 6.25
N VAL A 27 10.88 7.91 5.78
CA VAL A 27 10.42 7.21 4.54
C VAL A 27 11.44 7.48 3.45
N ALA A 28 11.93 8.71 3.32
CA ALA A 28 12.91 9.07 2.30
C ALA A 28 14.26 8.33 2.45
N ASP A 29 14.73 8.10 3.67
CA ASP A 29 16.11 7.67 3.92
C ASP A 29 16.33 6.20 3.56
N ASP A 30 15.34 5.34 3.76
CA ASP A 30 15.46 3.90 3.44
C ASP A 30 14.58 3.46 2.27
N PHE A 31 13.40 4.06 2.06
CA PHE A 31 12.50 3.67 0.97
C PHE A 31 13.07 4.03 -0.39
N LEU A 32 13.51 5.28 -0.58
CA LEU A 32 13.97 5.75 -1.89
C LEU A 32 15.23 5.00 -2.36
N PRO A 33 16.30 4.83 -1.55
CA PRO A 33 17.45 4.04 -1.96
C PRO A 33 17.11 2.59 -2.25
N THR A 34 16.20 1.99 -1.48
CA THR A 34 15.73 0.62 -1.71
C THR A 34 14.99 0.49 -3.04
N MET A 35 14.05 1.40 -3.30
CA MET A 35 13.31 1.44 -4.56
C MET A 35 14.24 1.67 -5.76
N GLN A 36 15.21 2.59 -5.65
CA GLN A 36 16.22 2.80 -6.69
C GLN A 36 17.03 1.52 -6.93
N LYS A 37 17.53 0.87 -5.86
CA LYS A 37 18.27 -0.39 -5.96
C LYS A 37 17.48 -1.50 -6.65
N LEU A 38 16.16 -1.61 -6.40
CA LEU A 38 15.28 -2.57 -7.06
C LEU A 38 15.09 -2.23 -8.55
N LEU A 39 14.83 -0.96 -8.86
CA LEU A 39 14.57 -0.48 -10.22
C LEU A 39 15.82 -0.44 -11.11
N ASP A 40 17.01 -0.34 -10.51
CA ASP A 40 18.29 -0.29 -11.21
C ASP A 40 18.87 -1.70 -11.47
N ARG A 41 18.18 -2.77 -11.07
CA ARG A 41 18.60 -4.15 -11.37
C ARG A 41 18.64 -4.38 -12.88
N PRO A 42 19.54 -5.28 -13.38
CA PRO A 42 19.56 -5.66 -14.80
C PRO A 42 18.21 -6.20 -15.31
N SER A 43 17.47 -6.87 -14.43
CA SER A 43 16.10 -7.31 -14.63
C SER A 43 15.25 -6.75 -13.46
N PRO A 44 14.69 -5.54 -13.59
CA PRO A 44 13.85 -4.97 -12.55
C PRO A 44 12.54 -5.77 -12.41
N PRO A 45 11.95 -5.83 -11.21
CA PRO A 45 10.70 -6.55 -10.98
C PRO A 45 9.54 -5.91 -11.74
N GLU A 46 8.63 -6.73 -12.27
CA GLU A 46 7.39 -6.22 -12.90
C GLU A 46 6.35 -5.75 -11.87
N HIS A 47 6.40 -6.31 -10.66
CA HIS A 47 5.50 -5.98 -9.56
C HIS A 47 6.28 -5.92 -8.24
N ILE A 48 5.89 -4.99 -7.37
CA ILE A 48 6.45 -4.83 -6.02
C ILE A 48 5.28 -4.87 -5.05
N ILE A 49 5.37 -5.75 -4.05
CA ILE A 49 4.43 -5.81 -2.94
C ILE A 49 5.13 -5.21 -1.73
N ILE A 50 4.47 -4.24 -1.07
CA ILE A 50 4.98 -3.63 0.15
C ILE A 50 4.04 -4.01 1.29
N GLU A 51 4.56 -4.81 2.22
CA GLU A 51 3.90 -5.13 3.48
C GLU A 51 4.28 -4.08 4.54
N THR A 52 3.29 -3.55 5.24
CA THR A 52 3.49 -2.62 6.36
C THR A 52 3.29 -3.33 7.70
N SER A 53 3.80 -2.74 8.79
CA SER A 53 3.75 -3.31 10.15
C SER A 53 2.35 -3.37 10.79
N GLY A 54 1.26 -3.19 10.02
CA GLY A 54 -0.11 -3.05 10.51
C GLY A 54 -0.41 -1.73 11.21
N LEU A 55 0.63 -1.01 11.64
CA LEU A 55 0.54 0.28 12.35
C LEU A 55 0.86 1.49 11.47
N ALA A 56 1.34 1.25 10.25
CA ALA A 56 1.69 2.31 9.33
C ALA A 56 0.49 2.76 8.49
N LEU A 57 0.46 4.05 8.20
CA LEU A 57 -0.48 4.63 7.25
C LEU A 57 0.02 4.44 5.81
N PRO A 58 -0.82 3.98 4.86
CA PRO A 58 -0.42 3.89 3.45
C PRO A 58 -0.13 5.24 2.81
N LYS A 59 -0.75 6.32 3.31
CA LYS A 59 -0.76 7.64 2.65
C LYS A 59 0.64 8.26 2.44
N PRO A 60 1.56 8.31 3.42
CA PRO A 60 2.94 8.75 3.18
C PRO A 60 3.69 7.90 2.15
N LEU A 61 3.50 6.58 2.18
CA LEU A 61 4.14 5.64 1.25
C LEU A 61 3.66 5.87 -0.19
N VAL A 62 2.35 5.98 -0.39
CA VAL A 62 1.76 6.29 -1.72
C VAL A 62 2.26 7.63 -2.24
N LYS A 63 2.44 8.64 -1.37
CA LYS A 63 3.02 9.93 -1.77
C LYS A 63 4.48 9.82 -2.21
N ALA A 64 5.28 8.92 -1.61
CA ALA A 64 6.68 8.73 -1.99
C ALA A 64 6.83 8.27 -3.45
N PHE A 65 5.86 7.54 -4.00
CA PHE A 65 5.85 7.17 -5.43
C PHE A 65 5.69 8.38 -6.38
N GLN A 66 5.29 9.55 -5.89
CA GLN A 66 5.21 10.78 -6.69
C GLN A 66 6.54 11.53 -6.78
N TRP A 67 7.60 11.04 -6.11
CA TRP A 67 8.93 11.63 -6.22
C TRP A 67 9.50 11.48 -7.64
N PRO A 68 10.24 12.48 -8.16
CA PRO A 68 10.78 12.45 -9.52
C PRO A 68 11.56 11.18 -9.88
N ASP A 69 12.31 10.65 -8.91
CA ASP A 69 13.17 9.47 -9.04
C ASP A 69 12.41 8.13 -9.19
N ILE A 70 11.13 8.10 -8.78
CA ILE A 70 10.29 6.89 -8.78
C ILE A 70 9.15 7.03 -9.81
N ARG A 71 8.48 8.17 -9.88
CA ARG A 71 7.22 8.36 -10.64
C ARG A 71 7.30 8.07 -12.14
N THR A 72 8.51 8.09 -12.70
CA THR A 72 8.75 7.81 -14.13
C THR A 72 9.02 6.34 -14.41
N ARG A 73 9.21 5.53 -13.37
CA ARG A 73 9.65 4.12 -13.44
C ARG A 73 8.70 3.15 -12.75
N ALA A 74 7.91 3.60 -11.78
CA ALA A 74 6.94 2.78 -11.06
C ALA A 74 5.64 3.55 -10.79
N THR A 75 4.53 2.82 -10.72
CA THR A 75 3.20 3.33 -10.37
C THR A 75 2.60 2.48 -9.25
N VAL A 76 1.74 3.09 -8.43
CA VAL A 76 0.97 2.35 -7.42
C VAL A 76 -0.30 1.82 -8.09
N ASP A 77 -0.43 0.49 -8.14
CA ASP A 77 -1.62 -0.18 -8.70
C ASP A 77 -2.82 -0.11 -7.74
N GLY A 78 -2.57 -0.14 -6.44
CA GLY A 78 -3.58 0.06 -5.41
C GLY A 78 -3.09 -0.26 -4.01
N VAL A 79 -3.93 0.07 -3.03
CA VAL A 79 -3.72 -0.24 -1.61
C VAL A 79 -4.69 -1.34 -1.18
N LEU A 80 -4.17 -2.38 -0.54
CA LEU A 80 -4.95 -3.49 0.00
C LEU A 80 -5.06 -3.35 1.52
N ALA A 81 -6.28 -3.37 2.05
CA ALA A 81 -6.51 -3.45 3.49
C ALA A 81 -6.94 -4.88 3.86
N LEU A 82 -6.17 -5.53 4.73
CA LEU A 82 -6.48 -6.86 5.26
C LEU A 82 -7.09 -6.71 6.65
N ILE A 83 -8.33 -7.18 6.81
CA ILE A 83 -9.11 -7.07 8.05
C ILE A 83 -9.36 -8.46 8.61
N ASP A 84 -9.19 -8.59 9.93
CA ASP A 84 -9.53 -9.78 10.69
C ASP A 84 -11.00 -9.73 11.13
N ALA A 85 -11.84 -10.56 10.52
CA ALA A 85 -13.27 -10.59 10.81
C ALA A 85 -13.58 -10.97 12.26
N ASP A 86 -12.82 -11.90 12.86
CA ASP A 86 -13.01 -12.34 14.25
C ASP A 86 -12.66 -11.22 15.24
N ALA A 87 -11.58 -10.48 14.96
CA ALA A 87 -11.21 -9.33 15.77
C ALA A 87 -12.31 -8.26 15.75
N VAL A 88 -12.77 -7.87 14.56
CA VAL A 88 -13.81 -6.85 14.39
C VAL A 88 -15.14 -7.30 15.01
N ALA A 89 -15.52 -8.57 14.84
CA ALA A 89 -16.71 -9.14 15.48
C ALA A 89 -16.69 -9.02 17.02
N ALA A 90 -15.49 -9.09 17.61
CA ALA A 90 -15.26 -8.92 19.04
C ALA A 90 -15.06 -7.45 19.48
N GLY A 91 -15.20 -6.48 18.57
CA GLY A 91 -14.97 -5.06 18.84
C GLY A 91 -13.48 -4.70 19.00
N ARG A 92 -12.59 -5.50 18.41
CA ARG A 92 -11.13 -5.30 18.45
C ARG A 92 -10.61 -4.94 17.07
N PHE A 93 -9.49 -4.21 17.04
CA PHE A 93 -8.80 -3.86 15.80
C PHE A 93 -7.55 -4.71 15.52
N ALA A 94 -7.22 -5.62 16.43
CA ALA A 94 -6.14 -6.58 16.26
C ALA A 94 -6.42 -7.89 16.99
N THR A 95 -5.81 -8.97 16.50
CA THR A 95 -5.89 -10.28 17.15
C THR A 95 -5.26 -10.25 18.56
N ASP A 96 -4.18 -9.50 18.75
CA ASP A 96 -3.48 -9.32 20.03
C ASP A 96 -3.19 -7.82 20.26
N GLU A 97 -4.09 -7.16 21.00
CA GLU A 97 -3.98 -5.73 21.31
C GLU A 97 -2.81 -5.43 22.26
N ALA A 98 -2.39 -6.38 23.09
CA ALA A 98 -1.27 -6.20 24.02
C ALA A 98 0.06 -6.23 23.26
N ALA A 99 0.24 -7.17 22.34
CA ALA A 99 1.39 -7.19 21.44
C ALA A 99 1.42 -5.93 20.55
N LEU A 100 0.26 -5.49 20.05
CA LEU A 100 0.16 -4.27 19.27
C LEU A 100 0.53 -3.02 20.08
N ALA A 101 0.06 -2.92 21.33
CA ALA A 101 0.40 -1.83 22.22
C ALA A 101 1.91 -1.81 22.55
N LEU A 102 2.53 -2.98 22.74
CA LEU A 102 3.97 -3.08 22.94
C LEU A 102 4.75 -2.65 21.69
N ALA A 103 4.33 -3.10 20.51
CA ALA A 103 4.93 -2.70 19.24
C ALA A 103 4.79 -1.18 19.02
N ARG A 104 3.62 -0.62 19.34
CA ARG A 104 3.39 0.83 19.35
C ARG A 104 4.37 1.53 20.28
N ALA A 105 4.46 1.13 21.55
CA ALA A 105 5.34 1.79 22.52
C ALA A 105 6.84 1.67 22.17
N ALA A 106 7.24 0.64 21.42
CA ALA A 106 8.62 0.39 21.03
C ALA A 106 9.07 1.22 19.81
N ASP A 107 8.15 1.75 19.01
CA ASP A 107 8.45 2.49 17.79
C ASP A 107 8.14 3.98 17.95
N PRO A 108 9.11 4.82 18.34
CA PRO A 108 8.92 6.26 18.62
C PRO A 108 8.45 7.07 17.40
N SER A 109 8.36 6.44 16.22
CA SER A 109 7.97 7.09 14.98
C SER A 109 6.48 6.97 14.65
N LEU A 110 5.77 6.14 15.41
CA LEU A 110 4.31 6.03 15.34
C LEU A 110 3.68 7.20 16.11
N ASP A 111 2.54 7.66 15.62
CA ASP A 111 1.70 8.57 16.40
C ASP A 111 1.06 7.78 17.55
N HIS A 112 1.64 7.92 18.75
CA HIS A 112 1.17 7.23 19.94
C HIS A 112 -0.11 7.83 20.52
N ASP A 113 -0.47 9.06 20.12
CA ASP A 113 -1.60 9.79 20.67
C ASP A 113 -2.90 9.50 19.89
N SER A 114 -2.80 9.08 18.61
CA SER A 114 -3.96 8.65 17.82
C SER A 114 -4.52 7.30 18.27
N PRO A 115 -5.84 7.19 18.54
CA PRO A 115 -6.55 5.93 18.75
C PRO A 115 -6.34 4.92 17.62
N LEU A 116 -6.37 3.62 17.94
CA LEU A 116 -6.31 2.54 16.94
C LEU A 116 -7.49 2.55 15.97
N GLU A 117 -8.64 3.04 16.44
CA GLU A 117 -9.85 3.22 15.64
C GLU A 117 -9.62 4.22 14.50
N GLU A 118 -9.03 5.39 14.80
CA GLU A 118 -8.69 6.39 13.78
C GLU A 118 -7.69 5.84 12.75
N LEU A 119 -6.70 5.05 13.20
CA LEU A 119 -5.75 4.40 12.31
C LEU A 119 -6.44 3.39 11.38
N TYR A 120 -7.38 2.61 11.91
CA TYR A 120 -8.17 1.65 11.14
C TYR A 120 -9.01 2.35 10.07
N GLU A 121 -9.71 3.43 10.44
CA GLU A 121 -10.49 4.26 9.52
C GLU A 121 -9.61 4.85 8.41
N ASP A 122 -8.44 5.40 8.76
CA ASP A 122 -7.51 5.97 7.78
C ASP A 122 -6.94 4.92 6.81
N GLN A 123 -6.69 3.70 7.29
CA GLN A 123 -6.27 2.58 6.44
C GLN A 123 -7.38 2.16 5.47
N LEU A 124 -8.62 2.07 5.96
CA LEU A 124 -9.81 1.79 5.14
C LEU A 124 -10.04 2.86 4.07
N ALA A 125 -9.93 4.13 4.45
CA ALA A 125 -10.12 5.26 3.54
C ALA A 125 -9.09 5.27 2.39
N CYS A 126 -7.88 4.74 2.64
CA CYS A 126 -6.83 4.60 1.63
C CYS A 126 -7.00 3.37 0.73
N ALA A 127 -7.81 2.39 1.11
CA ALA A 127 -7.89 1.11 0.41
C ALA A 127 -8.56 1.23 -0.98
N ASP A 128 -8.08 0.44 -1.93
CA ASP A 128 -8.71 0.18 -3.22
C ASP A 128 -9.40 -1.21 -3.24
N LEU A 129 -9.05 -2.07 -2.29
CA LEU A 129 -9.68 -3.36 -2.01
C LEU A 129 -9.56 -3.68 -0.53
N VAL A 130 -10.65 -4.16 0.06
CA VAL A 130 -10.67 -4.71 1.41
C VAL A 130 -10.76 -6.24 1.33
N ILE A 131 -9.88 -6.91 2.05
CA ILE A 131 -9.92 -8.36 2.24
C ILE A 131 -10.37 -8.62 3.66
N LEU A 132 -11.56 -9.20 3.83
CA LEU A 132 -12.11 -9.59 5.12
C LEU A 132 -11.75 -11.06 5.38
N ASN A 133 -10.61 -11.28 6.05
CA ASN A 133 -10.04 -12.60 6.31
C ASN A 133 -10.57 -13.19 7.63
N LYS A 134 -10.37 -14.50 7.81
CA LYS A 134 -10.92 -15.31 8.92
C LYS A 134 -12.45 -15.33 8.94
N SER A 135 -13.05 -15.22 7.76
CA SER A 135 -14.51 -15.26 7.61
C SER A 135 -15.12 -16.61 8.03
N ASP A 136 -14.30 -17.67 8.09
CA ASP A 136 -14.66 -18.98 8.61
C ASP A 136 -14.93 -18.99 10.13
N LEU A 137 -14.41 -18.01 10.87
CA LEU A 137 -14.58 -17.92 12.33
C LEU A 137 -15.82 -17.14 12.76
N VAL A 138 -16.55 -16.54 11.81
CA VAL A 138 -17.65 -15.61 12.08
C VAL A 138 -18.93 -16.07 11.37
N ASP A 139 -20.07 -16.01 12.04
CA ASP A 139 -21.35 -16.38 11.44
C ASP A 139 -21.78 -15.40 10.33
N GLY A 140 -22.65 -15.86 9.43
CA GLY A 140 -23.05 -15.10 8.24
C GLY A 140 -23.78 -13.78 8.53
N ASP A 141 -24.55 -13.71 9.62
CA ASP A 141 -25.28 -12.49 10.00
C ASP A 141 -24.31 -11.44 10.55
N THR A 142 -23.36 -11.88 11.37
CA THR A 142 -22.28 -11.02 11.88
C THR A 142 -21.36 -10.53 10.76
N LEU A 143 -20.96 -11.40 9.82
CA LEU A 143 -20.19 -10.98 8.64
C LEU A 143 -20.92 -9.92 7.82
N SER A 144 -22.21 -10.10 7.58
CA SER A 144 -23.01 -9.15 6.80
C SER A 144 -23.11 -7.79 7.49
N ARG A 145 -23.13 -7.78 8.84
CA ARG A 145 -23.09 -6.55 9.65
C ARG A 145 -21.75 -5.84 9.50
N ILE A 146 -20.65 -6.57 9.68
CA ILE A 146 -19.28 -6.05 9.54
C ILE A 146 -19.06 -5.46 8.14
N GLU A 147 -19.51 -6.15 7.09
CA GLU A 147 -19.43 -5.63 5.73
C GLU A 147 -20.24 -4.35 5.53
N GLY A 148 -21.40 -4.24 6.18
CA GLY A 148 -22.21 -3.02 6.18
C GLY A 148 -21.49 -1.85 6.84
N ASP A 149 -20.86 -2.09 7.99
CA ASP A 149 -20.09 -1.09 8.73
C ASP A 149 -18.88 -0.63 7.90
N ILE A 150 -18.05 -1.57 7.41
CA ILE A 150 -16.91 -1.27 6.54
C ILE A 150 -17.35 -0.52 5.28
N SER A 151 -18.49 -0.88 4.68
CA SER A 151 -19.01 -0.22 3.48
C SER A 151 -19.41 1.24 3.72
N ALA A 152 -19.72 1.62 4.97
CA ALA A 152 -20.01 3.00 5.33
C ALA A 152 -18.74 3.87 5.40
N ASP A 153 -17.61 3.26 5.72
CA ASP A 153 -16.33 3.95 5.95
C ASP A 153 -15.43 4.01 4.69
N ILE A 154 -15.70 3.18 3.68
CA ILE A 154 -14.94 3.13 2.43
C ILE A 154 -15.62 3.86 1.28
N ARG A 155 -14.84 4.18 0.24
CA ARG A 155 -15.39 4.70 -1.03
C ARG A 155 -16.25 3.64 -1.70
N SER A 156 -17.36 4.04 -2.33
CA SER A 156 -18.31 3.12 -2.99
C SER A 156 -17.73 2.25 -4.11
N SER A 157 -16.55 2.60 -4.64
CA SER A 157 -15.84 1.82 -5.65
C SER A 157 -14.99 0.68 -5.08
N VAL A 158 -14.74 0.68 -3.76
CA VAL A 158 -13.90 -0.31 -3.08
C VAL A 158 -14.72 -1.59 -2.89
N LYS A 159 -14.14 -2.71 -3.28
CA LYS A 159 -14.77 -4.02 -3.08
C LYS A 159 -14.32 -4.61 -1.75
N ILE A 160 -15.20 -5.40 -1.14
CA ILE A 160 -14.88 -6.25 0.01
C ILE A 160 -14.87 -7.70 -0.49
N VAL A 161 -13.79 -8.43 -0.20
CA VAL A 161 -13.61 -9.85 -0.56
C VAL A 161 -13.43 -10.65 0.72
N ARG A 162 -14.31 -11.62 0.95
CA ARG A 162 -14.15 -12.56 2.06
C ARG A 162 -13.02 -13.54 1.76
N ALA A 163 -12.26 -13.89 2.79
CA ALA A 163 -11.21 -14.88 2.75
C ALA A 163 -11.21 -15.74 4.02
N ASP A 164 -10.74 -16.97 3.89
CA ASP A 164 -10.47 -17.89 4.98
C ASP A 164 -9.04 -18.41 4.86
N HIS A 165 -8.37 -18.63 6.00
CA HIS A 165 -6.98 -19.11 6.05
C HIS A 165 -5.97 -18.32 5.19
N GLY A 166 -6.24 -17.03 4.90
CA GLY A 166 -5.40 -16.21 4.03
C GLY A 166 -5.49 -16.57 2.54
N ALA A 167 -6.43 -17.42 2.14
CA ALA A 167 -6.69 -17.75 0.75
C ALA A 167 -7.45 -16.61 0.07
N VAL A 168 -6.75 -15.88 -0.79
CA VAL A 168 -7.32 -14.81 -1.63
C VAL A 168 -7.02 -15.15 -3.07
N ASP A 169 -8.03 -15.19 -3.93
CA ASP A 169 -7.80 -15.35 -5.37
C ASP A 169 -7.05 -14.10 -5.88
N ALA A 170 -5.80 -14.28 -6.31
CA ALA A 170 -4.97 -13.23 -6.89
C ALA A 170 -5.59 -12.55 -8.13
N ARG A 171 -6.61 -13.17 -8.75
CA ARG A 171 -7.40 -12.56 -9.82
C ARG A 171 -8.53 -11.68 -9.28
N ALA A 172 -9.10 -12.03 -8.13
CA ALA A 172 -10.09 -11.21 -7.44
C ALA A 172 -9.46 -9.95 -6.80
N SER A 173 -8.16 -10.00 -6.48
CA SER A 173 -7.40 -8.85 -5.98
C SER A 173 -6.90 -7.88 -7.06
N ARG A 174 -7.09 -8.20 -8.34
CA ARG A 174 -6.82 -7.26 -9.44
C ARG A 174 -7.87 -6.16 -9.42
N SER A 175 -7.44 -4.96 -9.07
CA SER A 175 -8.25 -3.75 -9.18
C SER A 175 -8.83 -3.59 -10.61
N PRO A 176 -10.07 -3.11 -10.77
CA PRO A 176 -10.65 -2.77 -12.07
C PRO A 176 -9.89 -1.65 -12.81
N ILE A 177 -8.87 -1.05 -12.20
CA ILE A 177 -8.02 0.00 -12.77
C ILE A 177 -7.32 -0.42 -14.09
N ARG A 178 -7.17 -1.72 -14.37
CA ARG A 178 -6.54 -2.21 -15.62
C ARG A 178 -7.39 -2.11 -16.88
N ASP A 179 -8.67 -1.71 -16.82
CA ASP A 179 -9.49 -1.44 -18.01
C ASP A 179 -9.25 -0.05 -18.63
N PHE A 180 -8.31 0.75 -18.10
CA PHE A 180 -7.77 1.89 -18.84
C PHE A 180 -6.85 1.35 -19.95
N PRO A 181 -7.06 1.68 -21.24
CA PRO A 181 -6.22 1.17 -22.32
C PRO A 181 -4.81 1.76 -22.16
N MET A 182 -3.93 0.99 -21.52
CA MET A 182 -2.49 1.18 -21.54
C MET A 182 -2.04 1.06 -23.00
N ARG A 183 -2.04 2.18 -23.73
CA ARG A 183 -1.21 2.30 -24.92
C ARG A 183 0.22 2.10 -24.43
N MET A 184 0.75 0.90 -24.68
CA MET A 184 2.17 0.63 -24.67
C MET A 184 2.88 1.82 -25.34
N ALA A 185 3.56 2.64 -24.53
CA ALA A 185 4.64 3.46 -25.04
C ALA A 185 5.76 2.48 -25.41
N ARG A 186 5.61 1.84 -26.58
CA ARG A 186 6.73 1.20 -27.27
C ARG A 186 7.81 2.27 -27.36
N ARG A 187 9.03 1.91 -26.95
CA ARG A 187 10.25 2.71 -27.15
C ARG A 187 10.22 3.33 -28.55
N SER A 188 9.85 4.60 -28.61
CA SER A 188 9.99 5.41 -29.81
C SER A 188 11.42 5.93 -29.80
N SER A 189 12.27 5.32 -30.63
CA SER A 189 13.60 5.81 -30.97
C SER A 189 13.49 7.10 -31.79
N LEU A 190 13.01 8.18 -31.19
CA LEU A 190 13.04 9.51 -31.77
C LEU A 190 14.02 10.38 -30.96
N PRO A 191 14.90 11.13 -31.64
CA PRO A 191 15.91 11.94 -30.96
C PRO A 191 15.24 13.07 -30.19
N ILE A 192 15.74 13.33 -28.98
CA ILE A 192 15.36 14.45 -28.13
C ILE A 192 15.69 15.76 -28.89
N PRO A 193 14.71 16.64 -29.18
CA PRO A 193 15.01 17.91 -29.82
C PRO A 193 15.77 18.82 -28.85
N THR A 194 17.02 19.13 -29.20
CA THR A 194 17.81 20.17 -28.56
C THR A 194 17.31 21.53 -29.04
N THR A 195 16.47 22.20 -28.27
CA THR A 195 16.16 23.61 -28.48
C THR A 195 16.25 24.33 -27.12
N PRO A 196 17.02 25.42 -27.01
CA PRO A 196 17.31 26.04 -25.73
C PRO A 196 16.08 26.74 -25.14
N MET A 197 15.97 26.65 -23.80
CA MET A 197 15.00 27.36 -22.96
C MET A 197 14.92 28.85 -23.32
N ALA A 198 13.77 29.28 -23.83
CA ALA A 198 13.39 30.68 -23.82
C ALA A 198 13.01 31.09 -22.38
N ALA A 199 13.62 32.18 -21.92
CA ALA A 199 13.40 32.79 -20.61
C ALA A 199 11.91 33.13 -20.39
N CYS A 200 11.38 32.73 -19.23
CA CYS A 200 10.06 33.17 -18.78
C CYS A 200 10.24 34.49 -18.01
N GLU A 201 9.92 35.60 -18.67
CA GLU A 201 9.81 36.92 -18.03
C GLU A 201 8.59 37.00 -17.12
N ALA A 202 8.76 37.74 -16.04
CA ALA A 202 7.82 37.91 -14.94
C ALA A 202 6.42 38.39 -15.40
N GLY A 203 5.40 37.76 -14.81
CA GLY A 203 4.04 38.29 -14.76
C GLY A 203 3.17 37.90 -15.94
N ARG A 204 2.42 36.80 -15.77
CA ARG A 204 1.04 36.61 -16.24
C ARG A 204 0.47 35.31 -15.65
N ASN A 205 -0.71 35.41 -15.04
CA ASN A 205 -1.47 34.36 -14.37
C ASN A 205 -1.69 33.11 -15.24
N CYS A 206 -1.35 31.94 -14.71
CA CYS A 206 -2.00 30.68 -15.07
C CYS A 206 -2.74 30.16 -13.85
N THR A 207 -4.07 30.32 -13.87
CA THR A 207 -5.03 29.75 -12.94
C THR A 207 -5.09 28.23 -13.16
N ILE A 208 -5.21 27.47 -12.06
CA ILE A 208 -5.59 26.05 -12.09
C ILE A 208 -7.11 25.98 -12.02
#